data_AF-A0A1S4EJR0-F1
#
_entry.id   AF-A0A1S4EJR0-F1
#
_cell.length_a   1.000
_cell.length_b   1.000
_cell.length_c   1.000
_cell.angle_alpha   90.00
_cell.angle_beta   90.00
_cell.angle_gamma   90.00
#
_symmetry.space_group_name_H-M   'P 1'
#
loop_
_entity.id
_entity.type
_entity.pdbx_description
1 polymer ?
#
loop_
_entity_poly.entity_id
_entity_poly.type
_entity_poly.pdbx_seq_one_letter_code
_entity_poly.pdbx_strand_id
1 'polypeptide(L)'
;MNKVFSKYKQIVEDYLFVPFSVETLGPWSESTKKFTKDIGRRLIERSGDRRAAEFLTQRISLAIQRGNSAAAMGTLPMGWARR
;
A
#
# COMPACT_ATOMS: atom_id res chain seq x y z
N MET A 1 -21.52 9.67 0.04
CA MET A 1 -20.66 8.64 -0.58
C MET A 1 -19.30 9.26 -0.87
N ASN A 2 -18.20 8.64 -0.41
CA ASN A 2 -16.83 9.16 -0.60
C ASN A 2 -16.56 9.39 -2.10
N LYS A 3 -16.03 10.57 -2.47
CA LYS A 3 -15.85 11.02 -3.88
C LYS A 3 -15.07 10.01 -4.75
N VAL A 4 -14.15 9.26 -4.11
CA VAL A 4 -13.35 8.21 -4.74
C VAL A 4 -14.20 7.01 -5.16
N PHE A 5 -15.15 6.57 -4.34
CA PHE A 5 -16.01 5.43 -4.66
C PHE A 5 -16.95 5.72 -5.83
N SER A 6 -17.43 6.96 -5.95
CA SER A 6 -18.24 7.37 -7.10
C SER A 6 -17.48 7.28 -8.42
N LYS A 7 -16.17 7.55 -8.43
CA LYS A 7 -15.33 7.46 -9.63
C LYS A 7 -15.17 6.00 -10.11
N TYR A 8 -15.15 5.04 -9.19
CA TYR A 8 -14.89 3.63 -9.49
C TYR A 8 -16.14 2.76 -9.35
N LYS A 9 -17.33 3.35 -9.46
CA LYS A 9 -18.60 2.67 -9.17
C LYS A 9 -18.78 1.35 -9.94
N GLN A 10 -18.37 1.31 -11.21
CA GLN A 10 -18.46 0.11 -12.06
C GLN A 10 -17.53 -1.03 -11.61
N ILE A 11 -16.42 -0.73 -10.94
CA ILE A 11 -15.47 -1.74 -10.45
C ILE A 11 -15.95 -2.31 -9.11
N VAL A 12 -16.66 -1.51 -8.33
CA VAL A 12 -17.14 -1.87 -6.99
C VAL A 12 -18.24 -2.94 -7.05
N GLU A 13 -18.91 -3.11 -8.19
CA GLU A 13 -19.96 -4.14 -8.38
C GLU A 13 -19.36 -5.55 -8.28
N ASP A 14 -18.20 -5.78 -8.88
CA ASP A 14 -17.57 -7.11 -8.94
C ASP A 14 -16.34 -7.25 -8.02
N TYR A 15 -15.74 -6.14 -7.59
CA TYR A 15 -14.47 -6.14 -6.86
C TYR A 15 -14.55 -5.37 -5.55
N LEU A 16 -13.89 -5.93 -4.53
CA LEU A 16 -13.65 -5.22 -3.28
C LEU A 16 -12.62 -4.10 -3.51
N PHE A 17 -13.10 -2.86 -3.62
CA PHE A 17 -12.24 -1.68 -3.75
C PHE A 17 -11.93 -1.08 -2.38
N VAL A 18 -10.65 -1.13 -1.98
CA VAL A 18 -10.16 -0.49 -0.75
C VAL A 18 -8.99 0.43 -1.09
N PRO A 19 -9.08 1.74 -0.82
CA PRO A 19 -7.94 2.64 -1.01
C PRO A 19 -6.82 2.29 -0.03
N PHE A 20 -5.64 2.00 -0.57
CA PHE A 20 -4.43 1.76 0.23
C PHE A 20 -3.77 3.12 0.53
N SER A 21 -4.09 3.71 1.68
CA SER A 21 -3.54 5.01 2.09
C SER A 21 -2.38 4.87 3.07
N VAL A 22 -1.30 5.58 2.78
CA VAL A 22 -0.09 5.71 3.60
C VAL A 22 0.44 7.14 3.49
N GLU A 23 0.74 7.76 4.62
CA GLU A 23 1.40 9.06 4.67
C GLU A 23 2.90 8.91 4.38
N THR A 24 3.51 9.91 3.72
CA THR A 24 4.95 9.93 3.49
C THR A 24 5.68 9.91 4.83
N LEU A 25 6.48 8.86 5.07
CA LEU A 25 7.13 8.56 6.36
C LEU A 25 6.16 8.31 7.55
N GLY A 26 4.85 8.24 7.30
CA GLY A 26 3.83 8.03 8.31
C GLY A 26 3.32 6.59 8.38
N PRO A 27 2.42 6.30 9.35
CA PRO A 27 1.86 4.98 9.54
C PRO A 27 0.85 4.61 8.45
N TRP A 28 0.54 3.31 8.35
CA TRP A 28 -0.60 2.85 7.57
C TRP A 28 -1.89 3.23 8.28
N SER A 29 -2.91 3.63 7.51
CA SER A 29 -4.25 3.83 8.06
C SER A 29 -4.84 2.51 8.58
N GLU A 30 -5.79 2.59 9.51
CA GLU A 30 -6.40 1.40 10.11
C GLU A 30 -7.12 0.52 9.08
N SER A 31 -7.78 1.15 8.10
CA SER A 31 -8.41 0.43 6.97
C SER A 31 -7.39 -0.34 6.13
N THR A 32 -6.23 0.27 5.86
CA THR A 32 -5.12 -0.35 5.13
C THR A 32 -4.56 -1.56 5.89
N LYS A 33 -4.35 -1.43 7.20
CA LYS A 33 -3.89 -2.54 8.06
C LYS A 33 -4.87 -3.71 8.05
N LYS A 34 -6.15 -3.44 8.26
CA LYS A 34 -7.21 -4.46 8.27
C LYS A 34 -7.30 -5.18 6.92
N PHE A 35 -7.25 -4.44 5.81
CA PHE A 35 -7.27 -5.00 4.47
C PHE A 35 -6.06 -5.89 4.18
N THR A 36 -4.86 -5.42 4.51
CA THR A 36 -3.62 -6.19 4.27
C THR A 36 -3.61 -7.48 5.09
N LYS A 37 -4.10 -7.43 6.33
CA LYS A 37 -4.25 -8.62 7.19
C LYS A 37 -5.21 -9.65 6.58
N ASP A 38 -6.32 -9.20 6.02
CA ASP A 38 -7.30 -10.08 5.37
C ASP A 38 -6.73 -10.75 4.12
N ILE A 39 -6.02 -10.00 3.27
CA ILE A 39 -5.31 -10.56 2.10
C ILE A 39 -4.24 -11.56 2.57
N GLY A 40 -3.43 -11.19 3.57
CA GLY A 40 -2.41 -12.07 4.12
C GLY A 40 -2.96 -13.41 4.59
N ARG A 41 -4.10 -13.40 5.30
CA ARG A 41 -4.79 -14.63 5.71
C ARG A 41 -5.21 -15.48 4.50
N ARG A 42 -5.86 -14.87 3.51
CA ARG A 42 -6.30 -15.59 2.29
C ARG A 42 -5.11 -16.15 1.48
N LEU A 43 -3.99 -15.45 1.44
CA LEU A 43 -2.77 -15.92 0.78
C LEU A 43 -2.22 -17.16 1.47
N ILE A 44 -2.19 -17.17 2.82
CA ILE A 44 -1.77 -18.35 3.59
C ILE A 44 -2.72 -19.53 3.30
N GLU A 45 -4.03 -19.31 3.37
CA GLU A 45 -5.05 -20.34 3.12
C GLU A 45 -4.95 -20.93 1.71
N ARG A 46 -4.69 -20.10 0.69
CA ARG A 46 -4.60 -20.53 -0.71
C ARG A 46 -3.26 -21.18 -1.07
N SER A 47 -2.16 -20.68 -0.53
CA SER A 47 -0.81 -21.14 -0.90
C SER A 47 -0.27 -22.25 0.01
N GLY A 48 -0.79 -22.37 1.22
CA GLY A 48 -0.23 -23.24 2.27
C GLY A 48 1.05 -22.69 2.93
N ASP A 49 1.66 -21.61 2.41
CA ASP A 49 2.85 -21.01 3.01
C ASP A 49 2.43 -20.02 4.12
N ARG A 50 2.77 -20.37 5.37
CA ARG A 50 2.51 -19.55 6.55
C ARG A 50 3.20 -18.18 6.49
N ARG A 51 4.25 -18.02 5.68
CA ARG A 51 5.02 -16.77 5.50
C ARG A 51 4.46 -15.88 4.39
N ALA A 52 3.46 -16.32 3.63
CA ALA A 52 2.93 -15.55 2.50
C ALA A 52 2.45 -14.13 2.90
N ALA A 53 1.85 -14.00 4.09
CA ALA A 53 1.44 -12.70 4.63
C ALA A 53 2.63 -11.77 4.96
N GLU A 54 3.74 -12.33 5.45
CA GLU A 54 4.95 -11.58 5.75
C GLU A 54 5.61 -11.07 4.47
N PHE A 55 5.73 -11.93 3.45
CA PHE A 55 6.27 -11.54 2.15
C PHE A 55 5.45 -10.42 1.49
N LEU A 56 4.11 -10.47 1.58
CA LEU A 56 3.26 -9.38 1.11
C LEU A 56 3.58 -8.08 1.84
N THR A 57 3.63 -8.13 3.17
CA THR A 57 3.90 -6.96 4.02
C THR A 57 5.27 -6.36 3.71
N GLN A 58 6.31 -7.19 3.57
CA GLN A 58 7.67 -6.76 3.22
C GLN A 58 7.71 -6.05 1.86
N ARG A 59 7.05 -6.62 0.84
CA ARG A 59 7.01 -6.03 -0.51
C ARG A 59 6.33 -4.67 -0.52
N ILE A 60 5.22 -4.53 0.20
CA ILE A 60 4.52 -3.25 0.36
C ILE A 60 5.41 -2.25 1.09
N SER A 61 6.04 -2.65 2.19
CA SER A 61 6.94 -1.78 2.96
C SER A 61 8.13 -1.29 2.15
N LEU A 62 8.71 -2.13 1.27
CA LEU A 62 9.77 -1.72 0.35
C LEU A 62 9.27 -0.72 -0.70
N ALA A 63 8.08 -0.91 -1.25
CA ALA A 63 7.47 0.02 -2.19
C ALA A 63 7.24 1.40 -1.54
N ILE A 64 6.74 1.43 -0.30
CA ILE A 64 6.53 2.66 0.47
C ILE A 64 7.86 3.35 0.75
N GLN A 65 8.89 2.63 1.21
CA GLN A 65 10.21 3.22 1.47
C GLN A 65 10.83 3.85 0.21
N ARG A 66 10.65 3.22 -0.95
CA ARG A 66 11.07 3.81 -2.24
C ARG A 66 10.30 5.09 -2.56
N GLY A 67 8.98 5.09 -2.34
CA GLY A 67 8.15 6.29 -2.48
C GLY A 67 8.58 7.42 -1.54
N ASN A 68 8.85 7.10 -0.27
CA ASN A 68 9.34 8.04 0.73
C ASN A 68 10.70 8.62 0.35
N SER A 69 11.61 7.77 -0.13
CA SER A 69 12.92 8.20 -0.62
C SER A 69 12.78 9.13 -1.82
N ALA A 70 11.94 8.80 -2.81
CA ALA A 70 11.68 9.67 -3.95
C ALA A 70 11.07 11.02 -3.53
N ALA A 71 10.14 11.02 -2.58
CA ALA A 71 9.54 12.22 -2.03
C ALA A 71 10.59 13.11 -1.33
N ALA A 72 11.48 12.51 -0.51
CA ALA A 72 12.58 13.22 0.13
C ALA A 72 13.60 13.76 -0.88
N MET A 73 13.98 12.97 -1.89
CA MET A 73 14.89 13.42 -2.94
C MET A 73 14.30 14.59 -3.75
N GLY A 74 12.98 14.61 -3.94
CA GLY A 74 12.27 15.71 -4.61
C GLY A 74 12.30 17.05 -3.85
N THR A 75 12.65 17.07 -2.57
CA THR A 75 12.79 18.32 -1.80
C THR A 75 14.23 18.84 -1.76
N LEU A 76 15.21 18.05 -2.21
CA LEU A 76 16.60 18.46 -2.24
C LEU A 76 16.86 19.49 -3.36
N PRO A 77 17.74 20.48 -3.16
CA PRO A 77 18.15 21.37 -4.23
C PRO A 77 18.80 20.58 -5.37
N MET A 78 18.57 20.99 -6.62
CA MET A 78 18.96 20.27 -7.83
C MET A 78 20.45 19.82 -7.89
N GLY A 79 21.35 20.50 -7.16
CA GLY A 79 22.78 20.16 -7.06
C GLY A 79 23.14 19.07 -6.04
N TRP A 80 22.22 18.62 -5.19
CA TRP A 80 22.46 17.62 -4.14
C TRP A 80 22.00 16.22 -4.57
N ALA A 81 21.12 16.13 -5.58
CA ALA A 81 20.55 14.87 -6.04
C ALA A 81 21.50 14.03 -6.94
N ARG A 82 22.69 14.53 -7.29
CA ARG A 82 23.66 13.87 -8.20
C ARG A 82 25.05 13.63 -7.60
N ARG A 83 25.21 13.70 -6.29
CA ARG A 83 26.47 13.29 -5.63
C ARG A 83 26.33 11.92 -5.00
#